data_AF-A0A759RTS2-F1
#
_entry.id   AF-A0A759RTS2-F1
#
_cell.length_a   1.000
_cell.length_b   1.000
_cell.length_c   1.000
_cell.angle_alpha   90.00
_cell.angle_beta   90.00
_cell.angle_gamma   90.00
#
_symmetry.space_group_name_H-M   'P 1'
#
loop_
_entity.id
_entity.type
_entity.pdbx_description
1 polymer ?
#
loop_
_entity_poly.entity_id
_entity_poly.type
_entity_poly.pdbx_seq_one_letter_code
_entity_poly.pdbx_strand_id
1 'polypeptide(L)'
;MPEEKRKNPTLPDDTIARTLEHRKLWRRAVCRWRYVLSITEDARSAERIVQRMAWCQQQIPPKRAGTLILSANDLRHIDKVARALGCGPIARHWIE
;
A
#
# COMPACT_ATOMS: atom_id res chain seq x y z
N MET A 1 9.57 -1.49 -44.60
CA MET A 1 9.46 -0.65 -43.40
C MET A 1 9.91 -1.49 -42.23
N PRO A 2 11.06 -1.22 -41.59
CA PRO A 2 11.56 -2.08 -40.52
C PRO A 2 10.64 -1.92 -39.30
N GLU A 3 10.17 -3.04 -38.77
CA GLU A 3 9.34 -3.07 -37.57
C GLU A 3 10.18 -2.58 -36.39
N GLU A 4 9.93 -1.35 -35.95
CA GLU A 4 10.39 -0.87 -34.65
C GLU A 4 9.89 -1.86 -33.59
N LYS A 5 10.81 -2.68 -33.07
CA LYS A 5 10.60 -3.53 -31.90
C LYS A 5 9.93 -2.67 -30.83
N ARG A 6 8.62 -2.84 -30.68
CA ARG A 6 7.81 -2.19 -29.64
C ARG A 6 8.48 -2.52 -28.31
N LYS A 7 9.25 -1.59 -27.77
CA LYS A 7 9.82 -1.70 -26.43
C LYS A 7 8.60 -1.80 -25.51
N ASN A 8 8.32 -3.01 -25.04
CA ASN A 8 7.32 -3.23 -24.01
C ASN A 8 7.70 -2.31 -22.85
N PRO A 9 6.87 -1.31 -22.49
CA PRO A 9 7.27 -0.28 -21.54
C PRO A 9 7.53 -0.92 -20.19
N THR A 10 8.79 -1.16 -19.85
CA THR A 10 9.16 -1.93 -18.65
C THR A 10 8.60 -1.25 -17.42
N LEU A 11 8.09 -2.05 -16.48
CA LEU A 11 7.63 -1.55 -15.17
C LEU A 11 8.73 -0.63 -14.59
N PRO A 12 8.38 0.55 -14.04
CA PRO A 12 9.40 1.44 -13.47
C PRO A 12 10.25 0.70 -12.43
N ASP A 13 11.56 0.92 -12.48
CA ASP A 13 12.50 0.25 -11.58
C ASP A 13 12.54 0.96 -10.21
N ASP A 14 11.48 0.80 -9.43
CA ASP A 14 11.43 1.28 -8.04
C ASP A 14 11.99 0.21 -7.10
N THR A 15 13.25 0.38 -6.72
CA THR A 15 14.01 -0.55 -5.86
C THR A 15 13.32 -0.79 -4.51
N ILE A 16 12.64 0.22 -3.98
CA ILE A 16 11.90 0.12 -2.71
C ILE A 16 10.68 -0.79 -2.89
N ALA A 17 9.87 -0.59 -3.93
CA ALA A 17 8.71 -1.41 -4.23
C ALA A 17 9.12 -2.87 -4.46
N ARG A 18 10.20 -3.10 -5.22
CA ARG A 18 10.76 -4.45 -5.44
C ARG A 18 11.25 -5.10 -4.16
N THR A 19 11.92 -4.35 -3.29
CA THR A 19 12.37 -4.86 -1.98
C THR A 19 11.18 -5.24 -1.09
N LEU A 20 10.12 -4.43 -1.08
CA LEU A 20 8.90 -4.71 -0.33
C LEU A 20 8.16 -5.95 -0.87
N GLU A 21 8.09 -6.12 -2.19
CA GLU A 21 7.55 -7.32 -2.83
C GLU A 21 8.38 -8.56 -2.46
N HIS A 22 9.70 -8.50 -2.56
CA HIS A 22 10.59 -9.61 -2.20
C HIS A 22 10.45 -10.02 -0.73
N ARG A 23 10.28 -9.04 0.16
CA ARG A 23 10.03 -9.26 1.60
C ARG A 23 8.58 -9.64 1.93
N LYS A 24 7.71 -9.81 0.92
CA LYS A 24 6.28 -10.15 1.06
C LYS A 24 5.49 -9.11 1.88
N LEU A 25 5.96 -7.86 1.93
CA LEU A 25 5.30 -6.75 2.60
C LEU A 25 4.25 -6.12 1.66
N TRP A 26 3.27 -6.92 1.26
CA TRP A 26 2.36 -6.62 0.14
C TRP A 26 1.59 -5.30 0.29
N ARG A 27 1.05 -5.01 1.48
CA ARG A 27 0.34 -3.73 1.74
C ARG A 27 1.25 -2.52 1.52
N ARG A 28 2.48 -2.59 2.05
CA ARG A 28 3.48 -1.53 1.90
C ARG A 28 3.95 -1.40 0.45
N ALA A 29 4.11 -2.52 -0.25
CA ALA A 29 4.44 -2.53 -1.67
C ALA A 29 3.35 -1.83 -2.51
N VAL A 30 2.07 -2.10 -2.25
CA VAL A 30 0.94 -1.41 -2.91
C VAL A 30 0.98 0.10 -2.65
N CYS A 31 1.20 0.53 -1.40
CA CYS A 31 1.33 1.95 -1.08
C CYS A 31 2.50 2.61 -1.83
N ARG A 32 3.65 1.92 -1.93
CA ARG A 32 4.79 2.42 -2.68
C ARG A 32 4.48 2.52 -4.17
N TRP A 33 3.86 1.50 -4.77
CA TRP A 33 3.43 1.54 -6.17
C TRP A 33 2.41 2.66 -6.44
N ARG A 34 1.52 2.96 -5.50
CA ARG A 34 0.58 4.08 -5.61
C ARG A 34 1.29 5.44 -5.62
N TYR A 35 2.36 5.59 -4.84
CA TYR A 35 3.22 6.77 -4.91
C TYR A 35 3.94 6.85 -6.27
N VAL A 36 4.55 5.75 -6.74
CA VAL A 36 5.22 5.71 -8.05
C VAL A 36 4.22 6.07 -9.17
N LEU A 37 3.00 5.55 -9.11
CA LEU A 37 1.93 5.90 -10.04
C LEU A 37 1.62 7.41 -10.05
N SER A 38 1.59 8.06 -8.89
CA SER A 38 1.27 9.49 -8.78
C SER A 38 2.31 10.42 -9.41
N ILE A 39 3.54 9.94 -9.59
CA ILE A 39 4.65 10.68 -10.22
C ILE A 39 4.98 10.17 -11.63
N THR A 40 4.25 9.15 -12.12
CA THR A 40 4.48 8.56 -13.44
C THR A 40 3.61 9.28 -14.48
N GLU A 41 4.26 9.92 -15.46
CA GLU A 41 3.57 10.64 -16.54
C GLU A 41 3.20 9.74 -17.73
N ASP A 42 3.97 8.67 -17.98
CA ASP A 42 3.72 7.75 -19.09
C ASP A 42 2.51 6.85 -18.82
N ALA A 43 1.48 6.97 -19.67
CA ALA A 43 0.24 6.23 -19.55
C ALA A 43 0.44 4.70 -19.60
N ARG A 44 1.40 4.21 -20.40
CA ARG A 44 1.64 2.77 -20.51
C ARG A 44 2.34 2.21 -19.27
N SER A 45 3.27 2.99 -18.70
CA SER A 45 3.90 2.67 -17.42
C SER A 45 2.88 2.72 -16.28
N ALA A 46 1.99 3.71 -16.27
CA ALA A 46 0.90 3.82 -15.30
C ALA A 46 -0.02 2.59 -15.31
N GLU A 47 -0.43 2.11 -16.49
CA GLU A 47 -1.25 0.90 -16.62
C GLU A 47 -0.56 -0.33 -16.02
N ARG A 48 0.74 -0.49 -16.27
CA ARG A 48 1.52 -1.61 -15.68
C ARG A 48 1.67 -1.50 -14.17
N ILE A 49 1.82 -0.29 -13.63
CA ILE A 49 1.83 -0.09 -12.18
C ILE A 49 0.46 -0.50 -11.59
N VAL A 50 -0.65 -0.12 -12.23
CA VAL A 50 -2.00 -0.52 -11.78
C VAL A 50 -2.15 -2.04 -11.79
N GLN A 51 -1.73 -2.72 -12.86
CA GLN A 51 -1.72 -4.19 -12.92
C GLN A 51 -0.85 -4.80 -11.81
N ARG A 52 0.31 -4.20 -11.52
CA ARG A 52 1.21 -4.66 -10.45
C ARG A 52 0.60 -4.46 -9.07
N MET A 53 -0.09 -3.35 -8.85
CA MET A 53 -0.83 -3.06 -7.61
C MET A 53 -1.92 -4.10 -7.38
N ALA A 54 -2.72 -4.41 -8.41
CA ALA A 54 -3.76 -5.43 -8.33
C ALA A 54 -3.18 -6.81 -7.99
N TRP A 55 -2.07 -7.19 -8.64
CA TRP A 55 -1.37 -8.43 -8.32
C TRP A 55 -0.88 -8.46 -6.86
N CYS A 56 -0.26 -7.39 -6.38
CA CYS A 56 0.19 -7.29 -4.99
C CYS A 56 -0.99 -7.37 -3.99
N GLN A 57 -2.13 -6.77 -4.33
CA GLN A 57 -3.34 -6.83 -3.49
C GLN A 57 -3.87 -8.26 -3.34
N GLN A 58 -3.83 -9.06 -4.41
CA GLN A 58 -4.22 -10.47 -4.36
C GLN A 58 -3.31 -11.31 -3.45
N GLN A 59 -2.06 -10.89 -3.22
CA GLN A 59 -1.15 -11.56 -2.30
C GLN A 59 -1.40 -11.21 -0.82
N ILE A 60 -2.21 -10.17 -0.54
CA ILE A 60 -2.53 -9.79 0.83
C ILE A 60 -3.45 -10.87 1.42
N PRO A 61 -3.06 -11.53 2.52
CA PRO A 61 -3.92 -12.51 3.17
C PRO A 61 -5.25 -11.85 3.55
N PRO A 62 -6.39 -12.54 3.36
CA PRO A 62 -7.68 -12.04 3.83
C PRO A 62 -7.58 -11.72 5.33
N LYS A 63 -8.31 -10.69 5.78
CA LYS A 63 -8.34 -10.32 7.20
C LYS A 63 -8.70 -11.58 8.00
N ARG A 64 -7.85 -11.93 8.98
CA ARG A 64 -8.11 -13.10 9.83
C ARG A 64 -9.44 -12.88 10.54
N ALA A 65 -10.28 -13.91 10.60
CA ALA A 65 -11.46 -13.90 11.47
C ALA A 65 -11.00 -13.54 12.89
N GLY A 66 -11.64 -12.53 13.50
CA GLY A 66 -11.23 -11.96 14.79
C GLY A 66 -10.31 -10.74 14.70
N THR A 67 -10.01 -10.22 13.51
CA THR A 67 -9.39 -8.88 13.40
C THR A 67 -10.40 -7.85 13.90
N LEU A 68 -10.11 -7.23 15.04
CA LEU A 68 -10.95 -6.21 15.65
C LEU A 68 -11.05 -5.00 14.71
N ILE A 69 -12.23 -4.78 14.13
CA ILE A 69 -12.51 -3.55 13.38
C ILE A 69 -13.00 -2.53 14.40
N LEU A 70 -12.10 -1.62 14.80
CA LEU A 70 -12.46 -0.51 15.68
C LEU A 70 -13.33 0.48 14.91
N SER A 71 -14.53 0.74 15.40
CA SER A 71 -15.35 1.84 14.92
C SER A 71 -14.74 3.18 15.32
N ALA A 72 -15.24 4.26 14.71
CA ALA A 72 -14.86 5.62 15.12
C ALA A 72 -15.16 5.88 16.61
N ASN A 73 -16.20 5.25 17.17
CA ASN A 73 -16.53 5.37 18.59
C ASN A 73 -15.55 4.60 19.48
N ASP A 74 -15.10 3.42 19.04
CA ASP A 74 -14.11 2.64 19.78
C ASP A 74 -12.77 3.38 19.84
N LEU A 75 -12.34 3.99 18.73
CA LEU A 75 -11.14 4.83 18.68
C LEU A 75 -11.24 6.03 19.63
N ARG A 76 -12.39 6.72 19.66
CA ARG A 76 -12.63 7.84 20.59
C ARG A 76 -12.61 7.39 22.05
N HIS A 77 -13.18 6.22 22.34
CA HIS A 77 -13.18 5.65 23.68
C HIS A 77 -11.75 5.32 24.13
N ILE A 78 -10.96 4.65 23.28
CA ILE A 78 -9.55 4.33 23.53
C ILE A 78 -8.75 5.63 23.80
N ASP A 79 -8.92 6.66 22.97
CA ASP A 79 -8.25 7.94 23.18
C ASP A 79 -8.67 8.63 24.48
N LYS A 80 -9.95 8.55 24.86
CA LYS A 80 -10.44 9.09 26.13
C LYS A 80 -9.77 8.38 27.32
N VAL A 81 -9.71 7.05 27.30
CA VAL A 81 -9.08 6.25 28.35
C VAL A 81 -7.57 6.50 28.41
N ALA A 82 -6.89 6.55 27.26
CA ALA A 82 -5.46 6.82 27.17
C ALA A 82 -5.08 8.18 27.77
N ARG A 83 -5.89 9.23 27.52
CA ARG A 83 -5.70 10.55 28.14
C ARG A 83 -5.88 10.51 29.66
N ALA A 84 -6.88 9.76 30.16
CA ALA A 84 -7.10 9.62 31.59
C ALA A 84 -5.92 8.92 32.29
N LEU A 85 -5.21 8.05 31.58
CA LEU A 85 -4.00 7.36 32.05
C LEU A 85 -2.70 8.18 31.87
N GLY A 86 -2.78 9.39 31.29
CA GLY A 86 -1.61 10.24 31.03
C GLY A 86 -0.79 9.85 29.79
N CYS A 87 -1.25 8.88 29.00
CA CYS A 87 -0.52 8.32 27.86
C CYS A 87 -0.69 9.11 26.54
N GLY A 88 -1.40 10.26 26.55
CA GLY A 88 -1.71 11.04 25.35
C GLY A 88 -2.68 10.33 24.39
N PRO A 89 -3.00 10.90 23.22
CA PRO A 89 -3.85 10.24 22.22
C PRO A 89 -3.07 9.13 21.50
N ILE A 90 -3.51 7.88 21.69
CA ILE A 90 -2.82 6.68 21.17
C ILE A 90 -3.36 6.28 19.79
N ALA A 91 -4.61 6.63 19.46
CA ALA A 91 -5.26 6.22 18.21
C ALA A 91 -4.53 6.74 16.95
N ARG A 92 -3.77 7.85 17.04
CA ARG A 92 -2.96 8.37 15.93
C ARG A 92 -1.74 7.51 15.59
N HIS A 93 -1.28 6.66 16.52
CA HIS A 93 -0.09 5.83 16.34
C HIS A 93 -0.42 4.39 15.94
N TRP A 94 -1.69 4.00 16.00
CA TRP A 94 -2.19 2.70 15.57
C TRP A 94 -2.74 2.80 14.14
N ILE A 95 -1.85 3.01 13.18
CA ILE A 95 -2.19 2.96 11.75
C ILE A 95 -1.75 1.58 11.22
N GLU A 96 -2.71 0.81 10.67
CA GLU A 96 -2.47 -0.46 9.94
C GLU A 96 -1.57 -0.28 8.70
#